data_AF-A0AAW1ST21-F1
#
_entry.id   AF-A0AAW1ST21-F1
#
_cell.length_a   1.000
_cell.length_b   1.000
_cell.length_c   1.000
_cell.angle_alpha   90.00
_cell.angle_beta   90.00
_cell.angle_gamma   90.00
#
_symmetry.space_group_name_H-M   'P 1'
#
loop_
_entity.id
_entity.type
_entity.pdbx_description
1 polymer ?
#
loop_
_entity_poly.entity_id
_entity_poly.type
_entity_poly.pdbx_seq_one_letter_code
_entity_poly.pdbx_strand_id
1 'polypeptide(L)'
;MLSDGQDFYDVTAILAGETQVPAVVRKGVKGLGPALDPSCAGRDLPANTQLDLPMWLLPTMAARTSAHVMLPRFYGEKMRRKLQAGAHCEDLRSRCLYFYDVAEALNDIVHQPALEQLTMMAFQGRYRELLTKAHTAAEGPALTKLKAKLTAEETNLFAA
;
A
#
# COMPACT_ATOMS: atom_id res chain seq x y z
N MET A 1 -12.13 -13.21 10.72
CA MET A 1 -12.54 -13.30 9.32
C MET A 1 -11.83 -12.16 8.63
N LEU A 2 -11.04 -12.47 7.59
CA LEU A 2 -10.59 -11.46 6.64
C LEU A 2 -11.84 -10.71 6.17
N SER A 3 -11.76 -9.39 6.00
CA SER A 3 -12.87 -8.59 5.48
C SER A 3 -13.44 -9.29 4.23
N ASP A 4 -14.76 -9.27 4.07
CA ASP A 4 -15.56 -10.00 3.07
C ASP A 4 -15.26 -9.61 1.59
N GLY A 5 -14.09 -9.03 1.31
CA GLY A 5 -13.72 -8.39 0.04
C GLY A 5 -12.39 -8.82 -0.59
N GLN A 6 -11.61 -9.73 0.01
CA GLN A 6 -10.47 -10.35 -0.70
C GLN A 6 -10.86 -11.73 -1.21
N ASP A 7 -11.13 -11.82 -2.51
CA ASP A 7 -11.25 -13.10 -3.20
C ASP A 7 -9.91 -13.84 -3.09
N PHE A 8 -9.93 -15.04 -2.51
CA PHE A 8 -8.74 -15.87 -2.33
C PHE A 8 -8.04 -16.18 -3.67
N TYR A 9 -8.77 -16.15 -4.79
CA TYR A 9 -8.23 -16.43 -6.11
C TYR A 9 -7.79 -15.18 -6.88
N ASP A 10 -7.99 -13.98 -6.33
CA ASP A 10 -7.48 -12.77 -6.95
C ASP A 10 -5.97 -12.65 -6.72
N VAL A 11 -5.22 -12.87 -7.80
CA VAL A 11 -3.76 -12.74 -7.83
C VAL A 11 -3.33 -11.32 -7.45
N THR A 12 -4.10 -10.30 -7.83
CA THR A 12 -3.81 -8.90 -7.50
C THR A 12 -3.87 -8.69 -5.98
N ALA A 13 -4.92 -9.19 -5.33
CA ALA A 13 -5.06 -9.14 -3.88
C ALA A 13 -3.94 -9.89 -3.14
N ILE A 14 -3.56 -11.08 -3.62
CA ILE A 14 -2.42 -11.84 -3.06
C ILE A 14 -1.12 -11.03 -3.15
N LEU A 15 -0.85 -10.45 -4.33
CA LEU A 15 0.37 -9.66 -4.56
C LEU A 15 0.36 -8.34 -3.78
N ALA A 16 -0.80 -7.69 -3.64
CA ALA A 16 -0.97 -6.52 -2.80
C ALA A 16 -0.71 -6.85 -1.32
N GLY A 17 -1.13 -8.03 -0.87
CA GLY A 17 -0.89 -8.59 0.47
C GLY A 17 0.58 -8.69 0.86
N GLU A 18 1.48 -8.88 -0.11
CA GLU A 18 2.93 -8.98 0.13
C GLU A 18 3.60 -7.62 0.40
N THR A 19 2.86 -6.52 0.23
CA THR A 19 3.37 -5.17 0.50
C THR A 19 3.83 -5.06 1.95
N GLN A 20 5.08 -4.63 2.13
CA GLN A 20 5.69 -4.43 3.44
C GLN A 20 5.23 -3.11 4.06
N VAL A 21 4.72 -3.17 5.29
CA VAL A 21 4.17 -2.04 6.04
C VAL A 21 4.85 -1.98 7.40
N PRO A 22 5.26 -0.78 7.84
CA PRO A 22 5.90 -0.62 9.14
C PRO A 22 4.93 -0.88 10.28
N ALA A 23 5.34 -1.70 11.24
CA ALA A 23 4.58 -2.01 12.44
C ALA A 23 5.49 -2.12 13.67
N VAL A 24 4.94 -1.83 14.84
CA VAL A 24 5.62 -2.00 16.14
C VAL A 24 4.97 -3.16 16.88
N VAL A 25 5.73 -4.22 17.14
CA VAL A 25 5.27 -5.35 17.93
C VAL A 25 5.12 -4.93 19.39
N ARG A 26 3.90 -4.94 19.93
CA ARG A 26 3.64 -4.53 21.32
C ARG A 26 3.94 -5.63 22.33
N LYS A 27 3.72 -6.88 21.95
CA LYS A 27 3.95 -8.06 22.80
C LYS A 27 5.05 -8.89 22.15
N GLY A 28 6.10 -9.22 22.90
CA GLY A 28 7.22 -10.01 22.38
C GLY A 28 6.73 -11.32 21.73
N VAL A 29 7.31 -11.67 20.59
CA VAL A 29 6.91 -12.85 19.80
C VAL A 29 7.90 -13.96 20.09
N LYS A 30 7.41 -15.08 20.64
CA LYS A 30 8.25 -16.22 20.98
C LYS A 30 8.53 -17.09 19.75
N GLY A 31 9.77 -17.57 19.61
CA GLY A 31 10.12 -18.57 18.61
C GLY A 31 10.28 -18.07 17.17
N LEU A 32 9.91 -16.83 16.87
CA LEU A 32 9.89 -16.26 15.52
C LEU A 32 10.86 -15.08 15.33
N GLY A 33 11.80 -14.85 16.26
CA GLY A 33 12.76 -13.75 16.19
C GLY A 33 13.48 -13.68 14.84
N PRO A 34 14.27 -14.71 14.46
CA PRO A 34 15.05 -14.69 13.21
C PRO A 34 14.21 -14.75 11.93
N ALA A 35 12.96 -15.23 12.03
CA ALA A 35 12.05 -15.32 10.89
C ALA A 35 11.37 -13.99 10.57
N LEU A 36 11.15 -13.14 11.59
CA LEU A 36 10.53 -11.82 11.45
C LEU A 36 11.56 -10.70 11.31
N ASP A 37 12.70 -10.83 11.98
CA ASP A 37 13.83 -9.90 11.87
C ASP A 37 15.13 -10.71 11.75
N PRO A 38 15.75 -10.78 10.56
CA PRO A 38 17.02 -11.46 10.37
C PRO A 38 18.15 -10.93 11.27
N SER A 39 18.02 -9.70 11.79
CA SER A 39 18.98 -9.08 12.70
C SER A 39 18.79 -9.53 14.16
N CYS A 40 17.71 -10.24 14.47
CA CYS A 40 17.41 -10.73 15.81
C CYS A 40 18.33 -11.90 16.17
N ALA A 41 19.27 -11.65 17.08
CA ALA A 41 20.22 -12.68 17.56
C ALA A 41 19.55 -13.79 18.39
N GLY A 42 18.38 -13.51 18.98
CA GLY A 42 17.66 -14.42 19.86
C GLY A 42 16.56 -15.19 19.15
N ARG A 43 16.09 -16.28 19.78
CA ARG A 43 14.92 -17.03 19.31
C ARG A 43 13.62 -16.23 19.39
N ASP A 44 13.54 -15.30 20.33
CA ASP A 44 12.35 -14.51 20.61
C ASP A 44 12.56 -13.05 20.18
N LEU A 45 11.52 -12.46 19.58
CA LEU A 45 11.48 -11.06 19.21
C LEU A 45 11.03 -10.22 20.43
N PRO A 46 11.82 -9.22 20.87
CA PRO A 46 11.44 -8.40 22.01
C PRO A 46 10.21 -7.53 21.71
N ALA A 47 9.52 -7.13 22.77
CA ALA A 47 8.44 -6.14 22.67
C ALA A 47 9.00 -4.76 22.24
N ASN A 48 8.14 -3.95 21.66
CA ASN A 48 8.44 -2.63 21.09
C ASN A 48 9.46 -2.66 19.94
N THR A 49 9.68 -3.82 19.32
CA THR A 49 10.48 -3.91 18.10
C THR A 49 9.69 -3.34 16.93
N GLN A 50 10.32 -2.45 16.18
CA GLN A 50 9.79 -1.94 14.93
C GLN A 50 10.32 -2.80 13.77
N LEU A 51 9.42 -3.27 12.93
CA LEU A 51 9.76 -4.04 11.74
C LEU A 51 8.78 -3.74 10.61
N ASP A 52 9.18 -4.08 9.39
CA ASP A 52 8.29 -4.07 8.24
C ASP A 52 7.68 -5.47 8.11
N LEU A 53 6.35 -5.52 8.08
CA LEU A 53 5.56 -6.76 8.01
C LEU A 53 4.73 -6.77 6.73
N PRO A 54 4.52 -7.95 6.12
CA PRO A 54 3.62 -8.07 4.99
C PRO A 54 2.19 -7.76 5.43
N MET A 55 1.46 -7.04 4.56
CA MET A 55 0.10 -6.56 4.83
C MET A 55 -0.85 -7.69 5.24
N TRP A 56 -0.76 -8.87 4.60
CA TRP A 56 -1.63 -10.01 4.91
C TRP A 56 -1.54 -10.49 6.37
N LEU A 57 -0.43 -10.23 7.07
CA LEU A 57 -0.25 -10.64 8.46
C LEU A 57 -0.86 -9.63 9.45
N LEU A 58 -0.91 -8.35 9.08
CA LEU A 58 -1.25 -7.24 9.98
C LEU A 58 -2.66 -7.33 10.58
N PRO A 59 -3.74 -7.66 9.85
CA PRO A 59 -5.09 -7.73 10.42
C PRO A 59 -5.15 -8.68 11.63
N THR A 60 -4.49 -9.83 11.53
CA THR A 60 -4.48 -10.84 12.60
C THR A 60 -3.72 -10.38 13.83
N MET A 61 -2.63 -9.63 13.65
CA MET A 61 -1.81 -9.09 14.73
C MET A 61 -2.48 -7.88 15.39
N ALA A 62 -3.09 -7.00 14.59
CA ALA A 62 -3.81 -5.83 15.06
C ALA A 62 -5.03 -6.25 15.89
N ALA A 63 -5.83 -7.20 15.41
CA ALA A 63 -7.01 -7.72 16.13
C ALA A 63 -6.66 -8.32 17.51
N ARG A 64 -5.44 -8.87 17.65
CA ARG A 64 -4.93 -9.45 18.91
C ARG A 64 -4.18 -8.46 19.78
N THR A 65 -4.13 -7.19 19.40
CA THR A 65 -3.34 -6.11 20.04
C THR A 65 -1.85 -6.47 20.19
N SER A 66 -1.32 -7.34 19.32
CA SER A 66 0.07 -7.78 19.35
C SER A 66 1.00 -6.88 18.53
N ALA A 67 0.46 -6.11 17.57
CA ALA A 67 1.20 -5.11 16.81
C ALA A 67 0.42 -3.80 16.69
N HIS A 68 1.14 -2.70 16.55
CA HIS A 68 0.64 -1.38 16.19
C HIS A 68 1.10 -1.06 14.77
N VAL A 69 0.15 -1.01 13.84
CA VAL A 69 0.44 -0.68 12.44
C VAL A 69 0.66 0.81 12.29
N MET A 70 1.74 1.18 11.58
CA MET A 70 2.05 2.57 11.27
C MET A 70 1.79 2.82 9.79
N LEU A 71 1.43 4.05 9.47
CA LEU A 71 1.18 4.43 8.09
C LEU A 71 2.50 4.45 7.30
N PRO A 72 2.59 3.75 6.14
CA PRO A 72 3.77 3.81 5.29
C PRO A 72 4.13 5.23 4.87
N ARG A 73 5.42 5.46 4.61
CA ARG A 73 5.93 6.78 4.20
C ARG A 73 5.27 7.32 2.92
N PHE A 74 4.80 6.43 2.05
CA PHE A 74 4.10 6.78 0.83
C PHE A 74 2.64 7.24 1.04
N TYR A 75 2.09 7.17 2.25
CA TYR A 75 0.86 7.90 2.63
C TYR A 75 1.13 9.05 3.60
N GLY A 76 2.39 9.28 3.95
CA GLY A 76 2.76 10.34 4.88
C GLY A 76 2.44 11.74 4.34
N GLU A 77 2.48 12.72 5.23
CA GLU A 77 2.16 14.13 4.94
C GLU A 77 2.97 14.71 3.77
N LYS A 78 4.23 14.28 3.59
CA LYS A 78 5.06 14.68 2.44
C LYS A 78 4.45 14.21 1.12
N MET A 79 3.91 12.98 1.07
CA MET A 79 3.23 12.48 -0.14
C MET A 79 1.93 13.25 -0.38
N ARG A 80 1.16 13.49 0.67
CA ARG A 80 -0.09 14.26 0.58
C ARG A 80 0.11 15.61 -0.10
N ARG A 81 1.13 16.37 0.32
CA ARG A 81 1.47 17.67 -0.31
C ARG A 81 1.86 17.53 -1.78
N LYS A 82 2.61 16.48 -2.13
CA LYS A 82 2.98 16.19 -3.52
C LYS A 82 1.76 15.88 -4.39
N LEU A 83 0.85 15.06 -3.89
CA LEU A 83 -0.39 14.72 -4.59
C LEU A 83 -1.33 15.93 -4.73
N GLN A 84 -1.38 16.81 -3.72
CA GLN A 84 -2.12 18.08 -3.80
C GLN A 84 -1.53 19.04 -4.85
N ALA A 85 -0.20 19.11 -4.96
CA ALA A 85 0.45 19.96 -5.95
C ALA A 85 0.25 19.44 -7.39
N GLY A 86 0.19 18.12 -7.56
CA GLY A 86 -0.06 17.51 -8.87
C GLY A 86 0.03 15.99 -8.81
N ALA A 87 -1.10 15.33 -8.54
CA ALA A 87 -1.17 13.87 -8.40
C ALA A 87 -0.68 13.09 -9.64
N HIS A 88 -0.84 13.66 -10.83
CA HIS A 88 -0.41 13.09 -12.10
C HIS A 88 1.11 13.13 -12.34
N CYS A 89 1.82 14.07 -11.70
CA CYS A 89 3.28 14.17 -11.83
C CYS A 89 3.99 13.07 -11.06
N GLU A 90 3.39 12.62 -9.96
CA GLU A 90 3.97 11.64 -9.05
C GLU A 90 3.99 10.24 -9.65
N ASP A 91 5.10 9.55 -9.43
CA ASP A 91 5.25 8.14 -9.75
C ASP A 91 4.80 7.33 -8.52
N LEU A 92 3.58 6.83 -8.57
CA LEU A 92 3.01 5.98 -7.52
C LEU A 92 3.54 4.55 -7.65
N ARG A 93 3.73 4.07 -8.88
CA ARG A 93 4.19 2.71 -9.19
C ARG A 93 5.49 2.36 -8.48
N SER A 94 6.50 3.24 -8.55
CA SER A 94 7.81 2.98 -7.91
C SER A 94 7.76 3.01 -6.38
N ARG A 95 6.68 3.51 -5.79
CA ARG A 95 6.52 3.63 -4.33
C ARG A 95 5.66 2.51 -3.78
N CYS A 96 4.56 2.22 -4.44
CA CYS A 96 3.64 1.13 -4.13
C CYS A 96 2.85 0.82 -5.40
N LEU A 97 3.07 -0.34 -5.99
CA LEU A 97 2.36 -0.77 -7.20
C LEU A 97 0.84 -0.92 -6.95
N TYR A 98 0.46 -1.34 -5.75
CA TYR A 98 -0.92 -1.58 -5.31
C TYR A 98 -1.38 -0.47 -4.36
N PHE A 99 -1.16 0.79 -4.76
CA PHE A 99 -1.34 1.96 -3.88
C PHE A 99 -2.78 2.11 -3.37
N TYR A 100 -3.79 1.73 -4.15
CA TYR A 100 -5.18 1.89 -3.74
C TYR A 100 -5.63 0.69 -2.90
N ASP A 101 -5.31 -0.54 -3.33
CA ASP A 101 -5.63 -1.77 -2.58
C ASP A 101 -4.98 -1.77 -1.18
N VAL A 102 -3.73 -1.33 -1.06
CA VAL A 102 -3.03 -1.24 0.23
C VAL A 102 -3.66 -0.15 1.11
N ALA A 103 -4.14 0.95 0.53
CA ALA A 103 -4.79 2.00 1.30
C ALA A 103 -6.13 1.52 1.89
N GLU A 104 -6.91 0.79 1.10
CA GLU A 104 -8.17 0.19 1.52
C GLU A 104 -7.95 -0.79 2.67
N ALA A 105 -7.02 -1.74 2.51
CA ALA A 105 -6.70 -2.72 3.55
C ALA A 105 -6.15 -2.08 4.84
N LEU A 106 -5.39 -0.98 4.74
CA LEU A 106 -4.92 -0.24 5.91
C LEU A 106 -6.03 0.57 6.59
N ASN A 107 -7.05 1.02 5.86
CA ASN A 107 -8.15 1.78 6.42
C ASN A 107 -8.96 0.93 7.42
N ASP A 108 -9.09 -0.37 7.14
CA ASP A 108 -9.71 -1.36 8.04
C ASP A 108 -8.95 -1.58 9.34
N ILE A 109 -7.66 -1.24 9.39
CA ILE A 109 -6.79 -1.49 10.55
C ILE A 109 -6.54 -0.21 11.35
N VAL A 110 -6.22 0.88 10.65
CA VAL A 110 -5.74 2.13 11.25
C VAL A 110 -6.90 3.12 11.46
N HIS A 111 -7.99 3.01 10.69
CA HIS A 111 -9.17 3.87 10.75
C HIS A 111 -8.85 5.37 10.74
N GLN A 112 -8.02 5.81 9.79
CA GLN A 112 -7.64 7.21 9.64
C GLN A 112 -8.37 7.87 8.46
N PRO A 113 -9.30 8.81 8.70
CA PRO A 113 -10.01 9.51 7.63
C PRO A 113 -9.08 10.25 6.65
N ALA A 114 -7.91 10.66 7.12
CA ALA A 114 -6.90 11.32 6.29
C ALA A 114 -6.35 10.41 5.19
N LEU A 115 -6.26 9.10 5.42
CA LEU A 115 -5.83 8.12 4.42
C LEU A 115 -6.88 8.00 3.31
N GLU A 116 -8.14 7.82 3.68
CA GLU A 116 -9.25 7.74 2.73
C GLU A 116 -9.34 8.99 1.85
N GLN A 117 -9.28 10.17 2.46
CA GLN A 117 -9.29 11.45 1.73
C GLN A 117 -8.10 11.60 0.78
N LEU A 118 -6.90 11.18 1.23
CA LEU A 118 -5.69 11.21 0.41
C LEU A 118 -5.83 10.31 -0.82
N THR A 119 -6.29 9.08 -0.62
CA THR A 119 -6.47 8.07 -1.66
C THR A 119 -7.52 8.51 -2.68
N MET A 120 -8.67 9.01 -2.21
CA MET A 120 -9.73 9.55 -3.07
C MET A 120 -9.25 10.74 -3.90
N MET A 121 -8.55 11.70 -3.27
CA MET A 121 -7.99 12.86 -3.96
C MET A 121 -6.94 12.45 -5.01
N ALA A 122 -6.08 11.49 -4.69
CA ALA A 122 -5.08 10.96 -5.61
C ALA A 122 -5.74 10.33 -6.85
N PHE A 123 -6.74 9.48 -6.62
CA PHE A 123 -7.49 8.81 -7.67
C PHE A 123 -8.18 9.81 -8.59
N GLN A 124 -8.98 10.73 -8.04
CA GLN A 124 -9.70 11.74 -8.83
C GLN A 124 -8.76 12.63 -9.66
N GLY A 125 -7.64 13.07 -9.05
CA GLY A 125 -6.66 13.90 -9.73
C GLY A 125 -5.96 13.20 -10.91
N ARG A 126 -5.74 11.89 -10.79
CA ARG A 126 -5.06 11.08 -11.82
C ARG A 126 -6.03 10.52 -12.87
N TYR A 127 -7.26 10.22 -12.49
CA TYR A 127 -8.30 9.64 -13.35
C TYR A 127 -8.60 10.52 -14.57
N ARG A 128 -8.72 11.84 -14.38
CA ARG A 128 -8.96 12.78 -15.49
C ARG A 128 -7.86 12.72 -16.56
N GLU A 129 -6.61 12.63 -16.13
CA GLU A 129 -5.47 12.57 -17.04
C GLU A 129 -5.33 11.20 -17.70
N LEU A 130 -5.60 10.13 -16.95
CA LEU A 130 -5.68 8.77 -17.45
C LEU A 130 -6.68 8.66 -18.61
N LEU A 131 -7.93 9.12 -18.41
CA LEU A 131 -8.96 9.11 -19.46
C LEU A 131 -8.56 9.92 -20.68
N THR A 132 -8.10 11.16 -20.46
CA THR A 132 -7.71 12.05 -21.56
C THR A 132 -6.62 11.39 -22.41
N LYS A 133 -5.59 10.83 -21.76
CA LYS A 133 -4.47 10.20 -22.45
C LYS A 133 -4.82 8.86 -23.06
N ALA A 134 -5.72 8.08 -22.47
CA ALA A 134 -6.16 6.81 -23.03
C ALA A 134 -6.83 7.02 -24.40
N HIS A 135 -7.70 8.03 -24.51
CA HIS A 135 -8.40 8.33 -25.76
C HIS A 135 -7.54 9.04 -26.81
N THR A 136 -6.51 9.78 -26.41
CA THR A 136 -5.62 10.51 -27.34
C THR A 136 -4.29 9.82 -27.60
N ALA A 137 -4.07 8.63 -27.07
CA ALA A 137 -2.78 7.94 -27.15
C ALA A 137 -2.52 7.41 -28.56
N ALA A 138 -1.79 8.16 -29.37
CA ALA A 138 -0.98 7.57 -30.43
C ALA A 138 0.21 6.84 -29.79
N GLU A 139 0.52 5.63 -30.26
CA GLU A 139 1.67 4.86 -29.77
C GLU A 139 2.95 5.71 -29.85
N GLY A 140 3.65 5.85 -28.73
CA GLY A 140 4.82 6.72 -28.66
C GLY A 140 5.46 6.85 -27.29
N PRO A 141 6.60 7.57 -27.19
CA PRO A 141 7.41 7.66 -25.98
C PRO A 141 6.70 8.33 -24.79
N ALA A 142 5.71 9.19 -25.05
CA ALA A 142 4.90 9.82 -24.01
C ALA A 142 3.98 8.81 -23.30
N LEU A 143 3.43 7.85 -24.05
CA LEU A 143 2.57 6.80 -23.52
C LEU A 143 3.37 5.84 -22.62
N THR A 144 4.57 5.44 -23.05
CA THR A 144 5.46 4.59 -22.23
C THR A 144 5.83 5.26 -20.91
N LYS A 145 6.13 6.57 -20.94
CA LYS A 145 6.42 7.35 -19.73
C LYS A 145 5.21 7.43 -18.79
N LEU A 146 3.99 7.49 -19.33
CA LEU A 146 2.78 7.45 -18.52
C LEU A 146 2.60 6.08 -17.87
N LYS A 147 2.61 5.00 -18.68
CA LYS A 147 2.43 3.61 -18.21
C LYS A 147 3.44 3.24 -17.12
N ALA A 148 4.66 3.76 -17.20
CA ALA A 148 5.70 3.55 -16.18
C ALA A 148 5.35 4.14 -14.79
N LYS A 149 4.38 5.06 -14.68
CA LYS A 149 3.95 5.70 -13.43
C LYS A 149 2.63 5.17 -12.87
N LEU A 150 1.96 4.28 -13.61
CA LEU A 150 0.63 3.79 -13.26
C LEU A 150 0.70 2.65 -12.24
N THR A 151 -0.21 2.69 -11.28
CA THR A 151 -0.45 1.58 -10.34
C THR A 151 -1.06 0.38 -11.07
N ALA A 152 -1.22 -0.75 -10.39
CA ALA A 152 -1.86 -1.93 -10.97
C ALA A 152 -3.30 -1.64 -11.39
N GLU A 153 -4.07 -1.02 -10.51
CA GLU A 153 -5.47 -0.63 -10.71
C GLU A 153 -5.60 0.37 -11.87
N GLU A 154 -4.72 1.37 -11.93
CA GLU A 154 -4.70 2.34 -13.03
C GLU A 154 -4.27 1.72 -14.35
N THR A 155 -3.40 0.72 -14.34
CA THR A 155 -2.97 -0.01 -15.54
C THR A 155 -4.14 -0.83 -16.09
N ASN A 156 -4.89 -1.50 -15.22
CA ASN A 156 -6.08 -2.26 -15.60
C ASN A 156 -7.14 -1.32 -16.17
N LEU A 157 -7.40 -0.19 -15.51
CA LEU A 157 -8.34 0.82 -15.98
C LEU A 157 -7.92 1.45 -17.31
N PHE A 158 -6.62 1.64 -17.55
CA PHE A 158 -6.10 2.18 -18.80
C PHE A 158 -6.24 1.19 -19.98
N ALA A 159 -6.25 -0.11 -19.69
CA ALA A 159 -6.33 -1.17 -20.69
C ALA A 159 -7.77 -1.61 -21.02
N ALA A 160 -8.73 -1.32 -20.13
CA ALA A 160 -10.15 -1.58 -20.30
C ALA A 160 -10.79 -0.63 -21.32
#